data_AF-A0A0D6KTX7-F1
#
_entry.id   AF-A0A0D6KTX7-F1
#
_cell.length_a   1.000
_cell.length_b   1.000
_cell.length_c   1.000
_cell.angle_alpha   90.00
_cell.angle_beta   90.00
_cell.angle_gamma   90.00
#
_symmetry.space_group_name_H-M   'P 1'
#
loop_
_entity.id
_entity.type
_entity.pdbx_description
1 polymer ?
#
loop_
_entity_poly.entity_id
_entity_poly.type
_entity_poly.pdbx_seq_one_letter_code
_entity_poly.pdbx_strand_id
1 'polypeptide(L)'
;MQPLLMLKQTLEATYDPGALLLNGPNVKFTSATQLFSKVFGRERITEFTIYIEVENNESIKNTFIKYPRKAIDVLKMEYEAGGKKLVISPDMLPGDVIKILPEPYLAFYELAKEVEALQNQSRWIIERNRCFLEFALLMGKKTMTPSFLQSLNPTSPSETFGRYISQTIHVPGLRGNPERNYKTTAIGSEFPGTFENYVASVINHWQKNKDKRLQDLGDILEALGLTWKVEAKQVDDTQVELRVGRLPRHSSTKSDVVSIADVGFGVSQTLPVIVALLVAEPGQLVYIEQPEIHLHPRAQAALAEVFAYAANRGVKVVIETHSALLLLAVQSLVAEGKLSPQLVKLHWFTRKEDGITKVSSTDLDDTGAFGDWPEDFGDVSLSLESRYLNAAEARLFNNSHGN
;
A
#
# COMPACT_ATOMS: atom_id res chain seq x y z
N MET A 1 -3.25 5.23 4.68
CA MET A 1 -3.19 3.82 4.21
C MET A 1 -3.19 2.76 5.31
N GLN A 2 -2.88 3.11 6.57
CA GLN A 2 -2.83 2.15 7.69
C GLN A 2 -4.04 1.18 7.82
N PRO A 3 -5.31 1.59 7.62
CA PRO A 3 -6.44 0.65 7.69
C PRO A 3 -6.34 -0.51 6.68
N LEU A 4 -5.94 -0.23 5.44
CA LEU A 4 -5.73 -1.27 4.43
C LEU A 4 -4.59 -2.23 4.82
N LEU A 5 -3.48 -1.67 5.31
CA LEU A 5 -2.34 -2.47 5.75
C LEU A 5 -2.67 -3.36 6.97
N MET A 6 -3.55 -2.90 7.87
CA MET A 6 -4.10 -3.74 8.93
C MET A 6 -4.90 -4.92 8.38
N LEU A 7 -5.74 -4.71 7.36
CA LEU A 7 -6.44 -5.81 6.69
C LEU A 7 -5.44 -6.81 6.10
N LYS A 8 -4.43 -6.32 5.35
CA LYS A 8 -3.38 -7.14 4.75
C LYS A 8 -2.66 -8.01 5.77
N GLN A 9 -2.11 -7.42 6.83
CA GLN A 9 -1.39 -8.21 7.85
C GLN A 9 -2.31 -9.15 8.66
N THR A 10 -3.63 -8.87 8.70
CA THR A 10 -4.61 -9.78 9.32
C THR A 10 -4.82 -11.03 8.47
N LEU A 11 -4.87 -10.87 7.14
CA LEU A 11 -5.00 -11.97 6.19
C LEU A 11 -3.71 -12.80 6.09
N GLU A 12 -2.55 -12.16 6.22
CA GLU A 12 -1.24 -12.83 6.17
C GLU A 12 -0.89 -13.60 7.46
N ALA A 13 -1.63 -13.40 8.55
CA ALA A 13 -1.32 -14.01 9.84
C ALA A 13 -1.53 -15.53 9.83
N THR A 14 -0.49 -16.28 10.19
CA THR A 14 -0.47 -17.76 10.24
C THR A 14 -1.38 -18.37 11.31
N TYR A 15 -1.88 -17.55 12.23
CA TYR A 15 -2.89 -17.86 13.25
C TYR A 15 -4.02 -16.85 13.15
N ASP A 16 -5.19 -17.11 13.73
CA ASP A 16 -6.30 -16.14 13.77
C ASP A 16 -6.04 -15.04 14.82
N PRO A 17 -5.75 -13.79 14.42
CA PRO A 17 -5.47 -12.70 15.35
C PRO A 17 -6.75 -11.98 15.81
N GLY A 18 -7.93 -12.46 15.40
CA GLY A 18 -9.21 -11.74 15.54
C GLY A 18 -9.54 -10.92 14.29
N ALA A 19 -10.39 -9.91 14.45
CA ALA A 19 -10.88 -9.11 13.32
C ALA A 19 -9.80 -8.26 12.66
N LEU A 20 -8.85 -7.75 13.44
CA LEU A 20 -7.72 -6.97 12.95
C LEU A 20 -6.47 -7.29 13.78
N LEU A 21 -5.39 -7.72 13.12
CA LEU A 21 -4.07 -7.78 13.71
C LEU A 21 -3.54 -6.36 13.88
N LEU A 22 -3.35 -5.92 15.13
CA LEU A 22 -2.93 -4.55 15.45
C LEU A 22 -1.42 -4.34 15.37
N ASN A 23 -0.64 -5.40 15.65
CA ASN A 23 0.81 -5.34 15.69
C ASN A 23 1.38 -6.40 14.74
N GLY A 24 1.81 -5.96 13.58
CA GLY A 24 2.34 -6.80 12.51
C GLY A 24 3.51 -6.13 11.79
N PRO A 25 3.96 -6.75 10.68
CA PRO A 25 5.08 -6.23 9.89
C PRO A 25 4.77 -4.87 9.25
N ASN A 26 3.52 -4.65 8.80
CA ASN A 26 3.13 -3.44 8.07
C ASN A 26 2.75 -2.28 8.99
N VAL A 27 2.02 -2.56 10.08
CA VAL A 27 1.52 -1.55 11.03
C VAL A 27 1.65 -2.07 12.46
N LYS A 28 2.04 -1.17 13.38
CA LYS A 28 2.33 -1.49 14.78
C LYS A 28 1.55 -0.60 15.74
N PHE A 29 0.41 -1.09 16.20
CA PHE A 29 -0.35 -0.51 17.31
C PHE A 29 -0.22 -1.36 18.57
N THR A 30 -0.02 -0.71 19.71
CA THR A 30 0.01 -1.38 21.02
C THR A 30 -1.39 -1.51 21.64
N SER A 31 -2.36 -0.74 21.13
CA SER A 31 -3.75 -0.81 21.57
C SER A 31 -4.71 -0.34 20.48
N ALA A 32 -5.85 -1.01 20.36
CA ALA A 32 -6.94 -0.60 19.48
C ALA A 32 -7.42 0.84 19.73
N THR A 33 -7.26 1.37 20.94
CA THR A 33 -7.64 2.75 21.26
C THR A 33 -6.81 3.79 20.51
N GLN A 34 -5.68 3.41 19.91
CA GLN A 34 -4.85 4.29 19.07
C GLN A 34 -5.48 4.56 17.71
N LEU A 35 -6.45 3.73 17.28
CA LEU A 35 -7.18 3.91 16.02
C LEU A 35 -8.28 4.98 16.11
N PHE A 36 -8.68 5.35 17.33
CA PHE A 36 -9.79 6.27 17.56
C PHE A 36 -9.29 7.64 18.00
N SER A 37 -9.93 8.68 17.48
CA SER A 37 -9.62 10.07 17.81
C SER A 37 -9.83 10.37 19.29
N LYS A 38 -8.97 11.23 19.86
CA LYS A 38 -9.00 11.67 21.26
C LYS A 38 -9.25 13.18 21.39
N VAL A 39 -10.03 13.76 20.48
CA VAL A 39 -10.35 15.20 20.49
C VAL A 39 -11.13 15.54 21.77
N PHE A 40 -10.60 16.47 22.55
CA PHE A 40 -11.21 16.93 23.79
C PHE A 40 -12.58 17.57 23.51
N GLY A 41 -13.56 17.31 24.38
CA GLY A 41 -14.92 17.87 24.24
C GLY A 41 -15.81 17.20 23.18
N ARG A 42 -15.36 16.13 22.51
CA ARG A 42 -16.19 15.33 21.60
C ARG A 42 -16.47 13.94 22.16
N GLU A 43 -17.60 13.37 21.77
CA GLU A 43 -17.97 12.01 22.12
C GLU A 43 -16.94 11.01 21.56
N ARG A 44 -16.60 10.00 22.36
CA ARG A 44 -15.68 8.95 21.94
C ARG A 44 -16.37 8.01 20.97
N ILE A 45 -15.89 8.01 19.73
CA ILE A 45 -16.34 7.05 18.72
C ILE A 45 -15.63 5.72 18.99
N THR A 46 -16.39 4.63 18.93
CA THR A 46 -15.90 3.24 19.09
C THR A 46 -15.97 2.43 17.79
N GLU A 47 -16.45 3.04 16.71
CA GLU A 47 -16.66 2.40 15.43
C GLU A 47 -15.87 3.12 14.32
N PHE A 48 -15.40 2.35 13.34
CA PHE A 48 -14.86 2.90 12.11
C PHE A 48 -15.15 1.95 10.95
N THR A 49 -15.10 2.49 9.74
CA THR A 49 -15.41 1.72 8.54
C THR A 49 -14.24 1.76 7.57
N ILE A 50 -13.94 0.61 6.97
CA ILE A 50 -13.08 0.52 5.80
C ILE A 50 -13.96 0.21 4.59
N TYR A 51 -13.93 1.10 3.61
CA TYR A 51 -14.59 0.94 2.32
C TYR A 51 -13.53 0.68 1.25
N ILE A 52 -13.73 -0.38 0.46
CA ILE A 52 -12.87 -0.74 -0.67
C ILE A 52 -13.78 -0.94 -1.88
N GLU A 53 -13.42 -0.31 -2.99
CA GLU A 53 -14.05 -0.49 -4.28
C GLU A 53 -13.00 -0.97 -5.27
N VAL A 54 -13.36 -1.97 -6.07
CA VAL A 54 -12.49 -2.59 -7.07
C VAL A 54 -13.13 -2.44 -8.45
N GLU A 55 -12.44 -2.95 -9.48
CA GLU A 55 -12.94 -2.93 -10.85
C GLU A 55 -14.30 -3.66 -10.95
N ASN A 56 -15.12 -3.28 -11.93
CA ASN A 56 -16.52 -3.74 -12.12
C ASN A 56 -17.56 -3.20 -11.11
N ASN A 57 -17.26 -2.11 -10.41
CA ASN A 57 -18.13 -1.49 -9.40
C ASN A 57 -18.50 -2.45 -8.26
N GLU A 58 -17.61 -3.39 -7.94
CA GLU A 58 -17.75 -4.21 -6.73
C GLU A 58 -17.18 -3.46 -5.54
N SER A 59 -17.93 -3.43 -4.43
CA SER A 59 -17.46 -2.75 -3.23
C SER A 59 -17.76 -3.54 -1.96
N ILE A 60 -16.90 -3.35 -0.96
CA ILE A 60 -17.07 -3.87 0.38
C ILE A 60 -16.91 -2.77 1.41
N LYS A 61 -17.79 -2.78 2.40
CA LYS A 61 -17.80 -1.85 3.52
C LYS A 61 -17.81 -2.64 4.83
N ASN A 62 -16.64 -2.74 5.46
CA ASN A 62 -16.48 -3.41 6.75
C ASN A 62 -16.49 -2.37 7.86
N THR A 63 -17.47 -2.48 8.77
CA THR A 63 -17.56 -1.66 9.97
C THR A 63 -17.03 -2.45 11.16
N PHE A 64 -16.06 -1.87 11.85
CA PHE A 64 -15.37 -2.45 12.99
C PHE A 64 -15.77 -1.70 14.26
N ILE A 65 -15.84 -2.42 15.38
CA ILE A 65 -16.19 -1.86 16.69
C ILE A 65 -15.17 -2.25 17.76
N LYS A 66 -14.85 -1.32 18.65
CA LYS A 66 -14.05 -1.56 19.86
C LYS A 66 -14.94 -1.68 21.09
N TYR A 67 -15.06 -2.89 21.62
CA TYR A 67 -15.74 -3.11 22.90
C TYR A 67 -14.86 -2.70 24.10
N PRO A 68 -15.44 -2.28 25.24
CA PRO A 68 -14.68 -1.80 26.41
C PRO A 68 -13.60 -2.77 26.94
N ARG A 69 -13.83 -4.08 26.86
CA ARG A 69 -12.92 -5.13 27.39
C ARG A 69 -12.50 -6.20 26.38
N LYS A 70 -12.77 -6.01 25.08
CA LYS A 70 -12.35 -6.96 24.02
C LYS A 70 -11.46 -6.27 22.99
N ALA A 71 -10.80 -7.07 22.15
CA ALA A 71 -10.17 -6.57 20.93
C ALA A 71 -11.22 -5.97 19.98
N ILE A 72 -10.77 -5.37 18.88
CA ILE A 72 -11.68 -4.93 17.81
C ILE A 72 -12.35 -6.16 17.20
N ASP A 73 -13.62 -6.01 16.87
CA ASP A 73 -14.40 -7.02 16.14
C ASP A 73 -15.10 -6.42 14.92
N VAL A 74 -15.56 -7.27 14.01
CA VAL A 74 -16.38 -6.83 12.85
C VAL A 74 -17.82 -6.69 13.31
N LEU A 75 -18.35 -5.48 13.26
CA LEU A 75 -19.75 -5.19 13.61
C LEU A 75 -20.70 -5.61 12.49
N LYS A 76 -20.36 -5.22 11.26
CA LYS A 76 -21.20 -5.39 10.08
C LYS A 76 -20.37 -5.30 8.81
N MET A 77 -20.77 -6.05 7.79
CA MET A 77 -20.22 -6.01 6.45
C MET A 77 -21.33 -5.72 5.44
N GLU A 78 -21.09 -4.79 4.53
CA GLU A 78 -21.92 -4.55 3.35
C GLU A 78 -21.10 -4.89 2.10
N TYR A 79 -21.65 -5.70 1.20
CA TYR A 79 -21.03 -6.05 -0.07
C TYR A 79 -21.98 -5.68 -1.20
N GLU A 80 -21.46 -5.05 -2.24
CA GLU A 80 -22.21 -4.67 -3.43
C GLU A 80 -21.53 -5.23 -4.67
N ALA A 81 -22.28 -5.98 -5.48
CA ALA A 81 -21.83 -6.50 -6.76
C ALA A 81 -23.02 -6.72 -7.71
N GLY A 82 -22.84 -6.42 -9.00
CA GLY A 82 -23.89 -6.57 -10.00
C GLY A 82 -25.19 -5.81 -9.68
N GLY A 83 -25.08 -4.67 -8.98
CA GLY A 83 -26.22 -3.85 -8.53
C GLY A 83 -27.02 -4.45 -7.36
N LYS A 84 -26.58 -5.58 -6.78
CA LYS A 84 -27.18 -6.17 -5.58
C LYS A 84 -26.35 -5.80 -4.36
N LYS A 85 -27.03 -5.37 -3.31
CA LYS A 85 -26.42 -5.06 -2.02
C LYS A 85 -26.77 -6.13 -0.98
N LEU A 86 -25.75 -6.73 -0.40
CA LEU A 86 -25.82 -7.67 0.70
C LEU A 86 -25.35 -6.98 1.99
N VAL A 87 -26.07 -7.19 3.08
CA VAL A 87 -25.69 -6.69 4.41
C VAL A 87 -25.74 -7.85 5.39
N ILE A 88 -24.62 -8.11 6.07
CA ILE A 88 -24.52 -9.16 7.08
C ILE A 88 -23.86 -8.67 8.37
N SER A 89 -24.29 -9.23 9.51
CA SER A 89 -23.71 -8.99 10.82
C SER A 89 -23.65 -10.29 11.64
N PRO A 90 -22.73 -10.41 12.62
CA PRO A 90 -22.56 -11.65 13.40
C PRO A 90 -23.77 -11.99 14.30
N ASP A 91 -24.62 -11.02 14.61
CA ASP A 91 -25.79 -11.13 15.49
C ASP A 91 -27.08 -11.48 14.73
N MET A 92 -27.03 -11.67 13.40
CA MET A 92 -28.19 -12.07 12.62
C MET A 92 -28.74 -13.42 13.07
N LEU A 93 -30.07 -13.48 13.25
CA LEU A 93 -30.75 -14.72 13.58
C LEU A 93 -30.73 -15.67 12.37
N PRO A 94 -30.62 -17.01 12.57
CA PRO A 94 -30.57 -17.98 11.48
C PRO A 94 -31.70 -17.84 10.45
N GLY A 95 -32.91 -17.49 10.90
CA GLY A 95 -34.06 -17.26 10.02
C GLY A 95 -33.92 -16.04 9.11
N ASP A 96 -33.18 -15.01 9.54
CA ASP A 96 -32.89 -13.83 8.72
C ASP A 96 -31.72 -14.08 7.78
N VAL A 97 -30.73 -14.88 8.19
CA VAL A 97 -29.62 -15.31 7.33
C VAL A 97 -30.14 -16.05 6.10
N ILE A 98 -31.11 -16.96 6.26
CA ILE A 98 -31.71 -17.73 5.16
C ILE A 98 -32.31 -16.81 4.07
N LYS A 99 -32.94 -15.70 4.46
CA LYS A 99 -33.61 -14.77 3.52
C LYS A 99 -32.63 -14.05 2.59
N ILE A 100 -31.36 -14.01 2.96
CA ILE A 100 -30.31 -13.27 2.25
C ILE A 100 -29.20 -14.19 1.74
N LEU A 101 -29.40 -15.50 1.77
CA LEU A 101 -28.44 -16.46 1.23
C LEU A 101 -28.25 -16.21 -0.27
N PRO A 102 -27.00 -16.14 -0.76
CA PRO A 102 -26.70 -16.21 -2.18
C PRO A 102 -27.29 -17.49 -2.82
N GLU A 103 -27.67 -17.40 -4.10
CA GLU A 103 -28.28 -18.50 -4.87
C GLU A 103 -27.61 -19.88 -4.67
N PRO A 104 -26.26 -20.02 -4.72
CA PRO A 104 -25.64 -21.32 -4.50
C PRO A 104 -25.90 -21.91 -3.12
N TYR A 105 -25.93 -21.08 -2.08
CA TYR A 105 -26.22 -21.51 -0.71
C TYR A 105 -27.70 -21.76 -0.48
N LEU A 106 -28.57 -20.96 -1.12
CA LEU A 106 -30.01 -21.14 -1.07
C LEU A 106 -30.42 -22.47 -1.74
N ALA A 107 -29.86 -22.78 -2.91
CA ALA A 107 -30.10 -24.05 -3.60
C ALA A 107 -29.67 -25.26 -2.74
N PHE A 108 -28.51 -25.17 -2.10
CA PHE A 108 -28.07 -26.19 -1.15
C PHE A 108 -29.00 -26.31 0.06
N TYR A 109 -29.45 -25.18 0.61
CA TYR A 109 -30.37 -25.15 1.73
C TYR A 109 -31.71 -25.83 1.41
N GLU A 110 -32.30 -25.55 0.23
CA GLU A 110 -33.54 -26.19 -0.21
C GLU A 110 -33.37 -27.70 -0.41
N LEU A 111 -32.26 -28.15 -1.02
CA LEU A 111 -31.94 -29.57 -1.12
C LEU A 111 -31.78 -30.24 0.25
N ALA A 112 -31.11 -29.57 1.18
CA ALA A 112 -30.88 -30.09 2.53
C ALA A 112 -32.19 -30.22 3.35
N LYS A 113 -33.22 -29.43 3.04
CA LYS A 113 -34.54 -29.60 3.67
C LYS A 113 -35.22 -30.91 3.28
N GLU A 114 -34.93 -31.49 2.13
CA GLU A 114 -35.55 -32.77 1.73
C GLU A 114 -34.95 -33.96 2.47
N VAL A 115 -33.82 -33.75 3.16
CA VAL A 115 -33.11 -34.78 3.92
C VAL A 115 -33.40 -34.61 5.41
N GLU A 116 -34.25 -35.49 5.95
CA GLU A 116 -34.72 -35.46 7.35
C GLU A 116 -33.58 -35.42 8.39
N ALA A 117 -32.44 -36.07 8.09
CA ALA A 117 -31.23 -36.06 8.93
C ALA A 117 -30.56 -34.67 9.03
N LEU A 118 -30.75 -33.80 8.03
CA LEU A 118 -30.13 -32.47 7.96
C LEU A 118 -31.07 -31.35 8.45
N GLN A 119 -32.39 -31.54 8.35
CA GLN A 119 -33.41 -30.54 8.73
C GLN A 119 -33.26 -30.04 10.17
N ASN A 120 -33.06 -30.94 11.13
CA ASN A 120 -33.12 -30.61 12.56
C ASN A 120 -31.75 -30.35 13.21
N GLN A 121 -30.67 -30.48 12.44
CA GLN A 121 -29.30 -30.36 12.96
C GLN A 121 -28.47 -29.26 12.29
N SER A 122 -28.95 -28.68 11.19
CA SER A 122 -28.23 -27.66 10.44
C SER A 122 -28.83 -26.27 10.63
N ARG A 123 -27.99 -25.26 10.85
CA ARG A 123 -28.39 -23.85 10.88
C ARG A 123 -27.38 -23.00 10.15
N TRP A 124 -27.88 -22.09 9.31
CA TRP A 124 -27.06 -21.06 8.70
C TRP A 124 -26.84 -19.92 9.69
N ILE A 125 -25.60 -19.49 9.81
CA ILE A 125 -25.17 -18.38 10.66
C ILE A 125 -24.20 -17.49 9.88
N ILE A 126 -23.94 -16.30 10.42
CA ILE A 126 -22.81 -15.49 9.98
C ILE A 126 -21.66 -15.70 10.95
N GLU A 127 -20.50 -16.07 10.42
CA GLU A 127 -19.27 -16.24 11.20
C GLU A 127 -18.19 -15.28 10.73
N ARG A 128 -17.34 -14.84 11.65
CA ARG A 128 -16.19 -14.02 11.32
C ARG A 128 -15.10 -14.88 10.70
N ASN A 129 -14.70 -14.54 9.47
CA ASN A 129 -13.48 -15.03 8.87
C ASN A 129 -12.46 -13.90 8.80
N ARG A 130 -11.52 -13.86 9.74
CA ARG A 130 -10.52 -12.78 9.86
C ARG A 130 -11.20 -11.41 9.94
N CYS A 131 -10.93 -10.52 8.99
CA CYS A 131 -11.50 -9.18 8.87
C CYS A 131 -12.80 -9.13 8.06
N PHE A 132 -13.34 -10.29 7.67
CA PHE A 132 -14.59 -10.44 6.92
C PHE A 132 -15.66 -11.17 7.72
N LEU A 133 -16.88 -11.14 7.20
CA LEU A 133 -18.00 -11.96 7.64
C LEU A 133 -18.38 -12.92 6.51
N GLU A 134 -18.72 -14.16 6.85
CA GLU A 134 -19.11 -15.18 5.88
C GLU A 134 -20.33 -15.95 6.35
N PHE A 135 -21.06 -16.50 5.38
CA PHE A 135 -22.09 -17.49 5.67
C PHE A 135 -21.42 -18.80 6.08
N ALA A 136 -21.86 -19.35 7.21
CA ALA A 136 -21.39 -20.63 7.71
C ALA A 136 -22.58 -21.55 8.00
N LEU A 137 -22.39 -22.85 7.75
CA LEU A 137 -23.35 -23.88 8.06
C LEU A 137 -22.90 -24.63 9.31
N LEU A 138 -23.68 -24.51 10.38
CA LEU A 138 -23.42 -25.19 11.64
C LEU A 138 -24.25 -26.47 11.70
N MET A 139 -23.58 -27.62 11.78
CA MET A 139 -24.19 -28.94 11.95
C MET A 139 -23.94 -29.45 13.38
N GLY A 140 -24.99 -29.48 14.20
CA GLY A 140 -24.92 -29.84 15.62
C GLY A 140 -24.09 -28.87 16.44
N LYS A 141 -22.83 -29.22 16.77
CA LYS A 141 -21.86 -28.35 17.45
C LYS A 141 -20.63 -28.01 16.59
N LYS A 142 -20.56 -28.52 15.35
CA LYS A 142 -19.44 -28.31 14.45
C LYS A 142 -19.86 -27.38 13.33
N THR A 143 -19.04 -26.38 13.03
CA THR A 143 -19.15 -25.63 11.79
C THR A 143 -18.58 -26.48 10.66
N MET A 144 -19.28 -26.54 9.52
CA MET A 144 -18.73 -27.11 8.30
C MET A 144 -17.44 -26.40 7.91
N THR A 145 -16.50 -27.14 7.32
CA THR A 145 -15.22 -26.58 6.92
C THR A 145 -15.41 -25.48 5.86
N PRO A 146 -14.71 -24.34 5.98
CA PRO A 146 -14.77 -23.26 4.99
C PRO A 146 -14.59 -23.74 3.55
N SER A 147 -13.74 -24.76 3.33
CA SER A 147 -13.47 -25.36 2.03
C SER A 147 -14.70 -25.97 1.35
N PHE A 148 -15.65 -26.53 2.11
CA PHE A 148 -16.89 -27.06 1.53
C PHE A 148 -17.78 -25.93 1.01
N LEU A 149 -17.97 -24.87 1.81
CA LEU A 149 -18.80 -23.73 1.41
C LEU A 149 -18.16 -22.90 0.29
N GLN A 150 -16.84 -22.74 0.32
CA GLN A 150 -16.08 -22.12 -0.78
C GLN A 150 -16.25 -22.87 -2.10
N SER A 151 -16.36 -24.20 -2.08
CA SER A 151 -16.64 -24.97 -3.29
C SER A 151 -18.02 -24.68 -3.90
N LEU A 152 -18.98 -24.25 -3.07
CA LEU A 152 -20.33 -23.86 -3.50
C LEU A 152 -20.38 -22.40 -3.99
N ASN A 153 -19.54 -21.51 -3.43
CA ASN A 153 -19.47 -20.12 -3.84
C ASN A 153 -18.01 -19.60 -3.89
N PRO A 154 -17.32 -19.78 -5.02
CA PRO A 154 -15.91 -19.38 -5.17
C PRO A 154 -15.72 -17.86 -5.23
N THR A 155 -16.80 -17.08 -5.36
CA THR A 155 -16.77 -15.61 -5.45
C THR A 155 -17.23 -14.95 -4.15
N SER A 156 -16.83 -15.49 -2.99
CA SER A 156 -17.12 -14.83 -1.72
C SER A 156 -16.42 -13.46 -1.63
N PRO A 157 -16.95 -12.52 -0.82
CA PRO A 157 -16.28 -11.23 -0.61
C PRO A 157 -14.85 -11.38 -0.05
N SER A 158 -14.64 -12.35 0.84
CA SER A 158 -13.32 -12.62 1.42
C SER A 158 -12.29 -13.07 0.38
N GLU A 159 -12.66 -13.93 -0.58
CA GLU A 159 -11.76 -14.35 -1.66
C GLU A 159 -11.49 -13.20 -2.63
N THR A 160 -12.55 -12.50 -3.05
CA THR A 160 -12.45 -11.41 -4.02
C THR A 160 -11.61 -10.26 -3.49
N PHE A 161 -11.99 -9.68 -2.35
CA PHE A 161 -11.26 -8.53 -1.78
C PHE A 161 -9.99 -8.97 -1.06
N GLY A 162 -9.95 -10.18 -0.48
CA GLY A 162 -8.74 -10.72 0.13
C GLY A 162 -7.58 -10.77 -0.85
N ARG A 163 -7.83 -11.21 -2.09
CA ARG A 163 -6.82 -11.19 -3.16
C ARG A 163 -6.27 -9.78 -3.43
N TYR A 164 -7.14 -8.78 -3.62
CA TYR A 164 -6.71 -7.39 -3.86
C TYR A 164 -5.90 -6.82 -2.67
N ILE A 165 -6.32 -7.13 -1.45
CA ILE A 165 -5.64 -6.68 -0.23
C ILE A 165 -4.26 -7.35 -0.11
N SER A 166 -4.18 -8.68 -0.29
CA SER A 166 -2.93 -9.45 -0.17
C SER A 166 -1.92 -9.09 -1.26
N GLN A 167 -2.38 -8.79 -2.48
CA GLN A 167 -1.53 -8.36 -3.60
C GLN A 167 -1.02 -6.92 -3.49
N THR A 168 -1.46 -6.14 -2.49
CA THR A 168 -0.89 -4.81 -2.24
C THR A 168 0.57 -4.92 -1.86
N ILE A 169 1.45 -4.22 -2.58
CA ILE A 169 2.88 -4.11 -2.28
C ILE A 169 3.09 -2.90 -1.39
N HIS A 170 3.69 -3.09 -0.22
CA HIS A 170 3.97 -2.01 0.72
C HIS A 170 5.48 -1.80 0.86
N VAL A 171 5.93 -0.59 0.52
CA VAL A 171 7.30 -0.12 0.72
C VAL A 171 7.30 0.94 1.83
N PRO A 172 7.83 0.63 3.03
CA PRO A 172 7.82 1.55 4.17
C PRO A 172 8.80 2.71 3.97
N GLY A 173 8.62 3.78 4.75
CA GLY A 173 9.49 4.97 4.71
C GLY A 173 10.89 4.72 5.23
N LEU A 174 11.01 3.83 6.24
CA LEU A 174 12.29 3.37 6.79
C LEU A 174 12.53 1.93 6.36
N ARG A 175 13.53 1.71 5.51
CA ARG A 175 13.77 0.40 4.86
C ARG A 175 14.93 -0.38 5.50
N GLY A 176 15.25 -0.06 6.75
CA GLY A 176 16.39 -0.63 7.47
C GLY A 176 17.75 -0.19 6.93
N ASN A 177 18.83 -0.72 7.52
CA ASN A 177 20.18 -0.52 7.00
C ASN A 177 20.50 -1.60 5.94
N PRO A 178 21.33 -1.30 4.93
CA PRO A 178 21.75 -2.31 3.98
C PRO A 178 22.53 -3.42 4.69
N GLU A 179 22.16 -4.67 4.42
CA GLU A 179 22.83 -5.86 4.92
C GLU A 179 23.79 -6.41 3.86
N ARG A 180 24.83 -7.14 4.30
CA ARG A 180 25.73 -7.85 3.36
C ARG A 180 25.02 -9.02 2.70
N ASN A 181 24.25 -9.78 3.48
CA ASN A 181 23.55 -10.97 3.01
C ASN A 181 22.07 -10.84 3.34
N TYR A 182 21.21 -10.99 2.34
CA TYR A 182 19.76 -11.00 2.47
C TYR A 182 19.26 -12.43 2.43
N LYS A 183 18.18 -12.72 3.16
CA LYS A 183 17.55 -14.04 3.12
C LYS A 183 16.89 -14.28 1.77
N THR A 184 17.04 -15.49 1.26
CA THR A 184 16.30 -15.95 0.07
C THR A 184 14.84 -16.13 0.44
N THR A 185 13.96 -15.59 -0.39
CA THR A 185 12.51 -15.60 -0.24
C THR A 185 11.87 -16.11 -1.52
N ALA A 186 10.72 -16.76 -1.40
CA ALA A 186 9.90 -17.12 -2.56
C ALA A 186 9.36 -15.85 -3.23
N ILE A 187 9.21 -15.89 -4.55
CA ILE A 187 8.73 -14.77 -5.36
C ILE A 187 7.45 -15.25 -6.05
N GLY A 188 6.43 -14.41 -6.01
CA GLY A 188 5.15 -14.64 -6.67
C GLY A 188 4.46 -13.31 -6.92
N SER A 189 3.13 -13.35 -7.01
CA SER A 189 2.29 -12.15 -7.16
C SER A 189 1.95 -11.48 -5.83
N GLU A 190 2.31 -12.12 -4.70
CA GLU A 190 2.04 -11.65 -3.35
C GLU A 190 3.34 -11.53 -2.56
N PHE A 191 3.45 -10.43 -1.81
CA PHE A 191 4.60 -10.13 -0.96
C PHE A 191 4.11 -9.89 0.48
N PRO A 192 4.07 -10.94 1.31
CA PRO A 192 3.65 -10.83 2.70
C PRO A 192 4.54 -9.89 3.53
N GLY A 193 3.94 -9.05 4.36
CA GLY A 193 4.68 -8.03 5.10
C GLY A 193 5.22 -6.91 4.22
N THR A 194 6.42 -6.41 4.55
CA THR A 194 7.05 -5.25 3.88
C THR A 194 7.99 -5.70 2.76
N PHE A 195 7.98 -4.96 1.65
CA PHE A 195 8.54 -5.40 0.38
C PHE A 195 10.08 -5.45 0.33
N GLU A 196 10.78 -4.66 1.14
CA GLU A 196 12.25 -4.62 1.18
C GLU A 196 12.89 -5.99 1.41
N ASN A 197 12.19 -6.90 2.10
CA ASN A 197 12.63 -8.26 2.37
C ASN A 197 12.70 -9.16 1.12
N TYR A 198 12.09 -8.77 0.01
CA TYR A 198 11.99 -9.57 -1.21
C TYR A 198 12.94 -9.09 -2.32
N VAL A 199 13.48 -7.88 -2.19
CA VAL A 199 14.26 -7.19 -3.22
C VAL A 199 15.42 -8.03 -3.72
N ALA A 200 16.22 -8.60 -2.81
CA ALA A 200 17.37 -9.42 -3.19
C ALA A 200 16.97 -10.68 -3.96
N SER A 201 15.90 -11.35 -3.54
CA SER A 201 15.37 -12.53 -4.21
C SER A 201 14.83 -12.18 -5.60
N VAL A 202 14.05 -11.10 -5.71
CA VAL A 202 13.48 -10.61 -6.98
C VAL A 202 14.58 -10.32 -7.99
N ILE A 203 15.63 -9.59 -7.59
CA ILE A 203 16.78 -9.29 -8.44
C ILE A 203 17.52 -10.57 -8.85
N ASN A 204 17.75 -11.49 -7.89
CA ASN A 204 18.39 -12.78 -8.19
C ASN A 204 17.59 -13.60 -9.22
N HIS A 205 16.27 -13.60 -9.10
CA HIS A 205 15.38 -14.27 -10.04
C HIS A 205 15.44 -13.63 -11.43
N TRP A 206 15.36 -12.30 -11.53
CA TRP A 206 15.53 -11.59 -12.80
C TRP A 206 16.89 -11.90 -13.44
N GLN A 207 17.96 -11.93 -12.65
CA GLN A 207 19.30 -12.24 -13.14
C GLN A 207 19.42 -13.67 -13.68
N LYS A 208 18.90 -14.66 -12.95
CA LYS A 208 18.92 -16.08 -13.37
C LYS A 208 18.12 -16.30 -14.65
N ASN A 209 17.00 -15.62 -14.79
CA ASN A 209 16.09 -15.76 -15.93
C ASN A 209 16.38 -14.78 -17.08
N LYS A 210 17.42 -13.93 -16.96
CA LYS A 210 17.75 -12.88 -17.93
C LYS A 210 16.55 -11.97 -18.24
N ASP A 211 15.78 -11.66 -17.22
CA ASP A 211 14.61 -10.79 -17.31
C ASP A 211 15.03 -9.35 -17.64
N LYS A 212 14.35 -8.72 -18.59
CA LYS A 212 14.62 -7.34 -19.03
C LYS A 212 14.53 -6.35 -17.86
N ARG A 213 13.71 -6.62 -16.85
CA ARG A 213 13.56 -5.76 -15.67
C ARG A 213 14.87 -5.52 -14.91
N LEU A 214 15.84 -6.43 -14.99
CA LEU A 214 17.18 -6.18 -14.41
C LEU A 214 17.94 -5.09 -15.15
N GLN A 215 17.80 -5.04 -16.48
CA GLN A 215 18.38 -3.97 -17.30
C GLN A 215 17.64 -2.65 -17.03
N ASP A 216 16.31 -2.67 -17.07
CA ASP A 216 15.48 -1.48 -16.77
C ASP A 216 15.81 -0.91 -15.38
N LEU A 217 16.05 -1.77 -14.38
CA LEU A 217 16.50 -1.36 -13.05
C LEU A 217 17.84 -0.62 -13.08
N GLY A 218 18.82 -1.13 -13.83
CA GLY A 218 20.12 -0.48 -13.99
C GLY A 218 20.00 0.88 -14.67
N ASP A 219 19.22 0.96 -15.75
CA ASP A 219 19.00 2.18 -16.53
C ASP A 219 18.32 3.26 -15.66
N ILE A 220 17.31 2.88 -14.87
CA ILE A 220 16.63 3.79 -13.92
C ILE A 220 17.60 4.28 -12.85
N LEU A 221 18.39 3.39 -12.24
CA LEU A 221 19.35 3.78 -11.20
C LEU A 221 20.46 4.69 -11.76
N GLU A 222 20.85 4.51 -13.02
CA GLU A 222 21.81 5.39 -13.70
C GLU A 222 21.20 6.77 -13.96
N ALA A 223 19.95 6.83 -14.42
CA ALA A 223 19.21 8.07 -14.65
C ALA A 223 19.02 8.87 -13.34
N LEU A 224 18.79 8.18 -12.22
CA LEU A 224 18.74 8.77 -10.88
C LEU A 224 20.13 9.23 -10.37
N GLY A 225 21.22 8.89 -11.09
CA GLY A 225 22.58 9.23 -10.72
C GLY A 225 23.10 8.45 -9.51
N LEU A 226 22.57 7.25 -9.26
CA LEU A 226 22.89 6.43 -8.10
C LEU A 226 23.94 5.36 -8.42
N THR A 227 23.62 4.46 -9.35
CA THR A 227 24.49 3.37 -9.79
C THR A 227 24.03 2.86 -11.15
N TRP A 228 24.93 2.33 -11.97
CA TRP A 228 24.59 1.82 -13.32
C TRP A 228 24.27 0.32 -13.35
N LYS A 229 24.51 -0.39 -12.24
CA LYS A 229 24.33 -1.84 -12.19
C LYS A 229 23.99 -2.33 -10.80
N VAL A 230 23.13 -3.34 -10.77
CA VAL A 230 22.88 -4.18 -9.60
C VAL A 230 23.11 -5.64 -9.98
N GLU A 231 23.81 -6.36 -9.14
CA GLU A 231 24.05 -7.80 -9.27
C GLU A 231 23.61 -8.50 -7.99
N ALA A 232 22.97 -9.66 -8.15
CA ALA A 232 22.66 -10.55 -7.06
C ALA A 232 23.62 -11.74 -7.10
N LYS A 233 24.49 -11.87 -6.11
CA LYS A 233 25.38 -13.01 -5.97
C LYS A 233 24.79 -13.99 -4.95
N GLN A 234 24.40 -15.17 -5.42
CA GLN A 234 23.98 -16.23 -4.50
C GLN A 234 25.19 -16.66 -3.65
N VAL A 235 25.06 -16.54 -2.33
CA VAL A 235 26.09 -16.93 -1.36
C VAL A 235 25.94 -18.42 -1.03
N ASP A 236 24.71 -18.83 -0.75
CA ASP A 236 24.28 -20.21 -0.52
C ASP A 236 22.78 -20.37 -0.85
N ASP A 237 22.16 -21.48 -0.47
CA ASP A 237 20.74 -21.76 -0.72
C ASP A 237 19.77 -20.88 0.07
N THR A 238 20.28 -20.18 1.08
CA THR A 238 19.49 -19.36 2.01
C THR A 238 19.82 -17.87 1.94
N GLN A 239 20.93 -17.49 1.28
CA GLN A 239 21.43 -16.11 1.28
C GLN A 239 21.85 -15.59 -0.10
N VAL A 240 21.56 -14.31 -0.33
CA VAL A 240 21.95 -13.55 -1.52
C VAL A 240 22.66 -12.27 -1.09
N GLU A 241 23.84 -12.01 -1.65
CA GLU A 241 24.54 -10.74 -1.52
C GLU A 241 24.14 -9.83 -2.69
N LEU A 242 23.71 -8.60 -2.38
CA LEU A 242 23.51 -7.57 -3.39
C LEU A 242 24.79 -6.75 -3.59
N ARG A 243 25.19 -6.60 -4.84
CA ARG A 243 26.34 -5.80 -5.26
C ARG A 243 25.91 -4.73 -6.24
N VAL A 244 26.53 -3.57 -6.19
CA VAL A 244 26.20 -2.43 -7.04
C VAL A 244 27.44 -1.80 -7.64
N GLY A 245 27.30 -1.16 -8.80
CA GLY A 245 28.38 -0.38 -9.39
C GLY A 245 28.83 0.73 -8.45
N ARG A 246 30.14 0.86 -8.21
CA ARG A 246 30.71 1.83 -7.26
C ARG A 246 30.52 3.29 -7.70
N LEU A 247 30.48 3.53 -9.01
CA LEU A 247 30.24 4.85 -9.60
C LEU A 247 28.84 4.93 -10.20
N PRO A 248 28.27 6.13 -10.37
CA PRO A 248 26.96 6.31 -11.01
C PRO A 248 26.93 5.95 -12.50
N ARG A 249 28.08 6.00 -13.18
CA ARG A 249 28.21 5.75 -14.62
C ARG A 249 29.09 4.55 -14.91
N HIS A 250 28.84 3.92 -16.05
CA HIS A 250 29.56 2.74 -16.52
C HIS A 250 31.08 2.93 -16.46
N SER A 251 31.77 2.10 -15.67
CA SER A 251 33.22 1.99 -15.70
C SER A 251 33.64 1.11 -16.88
N SER A 252 34.75 1.42 -17.56
CA SER A 252 35.30 0.59 -18.63
C SER A 252 35.63 -0.85 -18.18
N THR A 253 35.69 -1.10 -16.87
CA THR A 253 35.81 -2.43 -16.27
C THR A 253 34.44 -2.96 -15.82
N LYS A 254 33.99 -4.08 -16.40
CA LYS A 254 32.74 -4.78 -16.02
C LYS A 254 32.71 -5.25 -14.55
N SER A 255 33.82 -5.16 -13.83
CA SER A 255 34.04 -5.72 -12.49
C SER A 255 34.07 -4.70 -11.34
N ASP A 256 33.82 -3.41 -11.57
CA ASP A 256 33.81 -2.39 -10.50
C ASP A 256 32.48 -2.37 -9.74
N VAL A 257 32.19 -3.48 -9.06
CA VAL A 257 31.03 -3.66 -8.20
C VAL A 257 31.45 -3.91 -6.75
N VAL A 258 30.71 -3.35 -5.80
CA VAL A 258 30.94 -3.47 -4.35
C VAL A 258 29.65 -3.94 -3.66
N SER A 259 29.74 -4.44 -2.43
CA SER A 259 28.56 -4.80 -1.66
C SER A 259 27.66 -3.57 -1.46
N ILE A 260 26.34 -3.75 -1.52
CA ILE A 260 25.40 -2.65 -1.25
C ILE A 260 25.52 -2.11 0.18
N ALA A 261 26.07 -2.90 1.10
CA ALA A 261 26.38 -2.47 2.47
C ALA A 261 27.54 -1.48 2.55
N ASP A 262 28.36 -1.38 1.49
CA ASP A 262 29.55 -0.52 1.44
C ASP A 262 29.32 0.77 0.63
N VAL A 263 28.08 1.07 0.22
CA VAL A 263 27.70 2.29 -0.51
C VAL A 263 26.77 3.20 0.31
N GLY A 264 26.61 4.44 -0.14
CA GLY A 264 25.71 5.40 0.49
C GLY A 264 24.24 4.94 0.48
N PHE A 265 23.50 5.36 1.51
CA PHE A 265 22.10 4.97 1.74
C PHE A 265 21.15 5.22 0.56
N GLY A 266 21.44 6.18 -0.33
CA GLY A 266 20.57 6.48 -1.47
C GLY A 266 20.27 5.26 -2.34
N VAL A 267 21.25 4.39 -2.61
CA VAL A 267 21.03 3.18 -3.43
C VAL A 267 20.15 2.17 -2.69
N SER A 268 20.51 1.83 -1.45
CA SER A 268 19.80 0.82 -0.66
C SER A 268 18.37 1.22 -0.30
N GLN A 269 18.11 2.51 -0.09
CA GLN A 269 16.77 3.01 0.18
C GLN A 269 15.92 3.11 -1.09
N THR A 270 16.52 3.34 -2.26
CA THR A 270 15.76 3.50 -3.51
C THR A 270 15.47 2.16 -4.20
N LEU A 271 16.31 1.16 -3.98
CA LEU A 271 16.17 -0.14 -4.61
C LEU A 271 14.79 -0.80 -4.35
N PRO A 272 14.25 -0.82 -3.12
CA PRO A 272 12.90 -1.35 -2.87
C PRO A 272 11.81 -0.62 -3.64
N VAL A 273 11.93 0.71 -3.81
CA VAL A 273 10.96 1.53 -4.55
C VAL A 273 10.91 1.13 -6.01
N ILE A 274 12.07 1.09 -6.69
CA ILE A 274 12.12 0.78 -8.12
C ILE A 274 11.74 -0.68 -8.37
N VAL A 275 12.25 -1.61 -7.56
CA VAL A 275 11.96 -3.03 -7.71
C VAL A 275 10.48 -3.32 -7.49
N ALA A 276 9.82 -2.65 -6.53
CA ALA A 276 8.37 -2.77 -6.31
C ALA A 276 7.58 -2.33 -7.56
N LEU A 277 7.94 -1.19 -8.15
CA LEU A 277 7.27 -0.67 -9.34
C LEU A 277 7.51 -1.54 -10.58
N LEU A 278 8.72 -2.08 -10.75
CA LEU A 278 9.04 -2.97 -11.86
C LEU A 278 8.39 -4.35 -11.74
N VAL A 279 8.29 -4.89 -10.52
CA VAL A 279 7.67 -6.21 -10.28
C VAL A 279 6.14 -6.16 -10.35
N ALA A 280 5.53 -5.05 -9.95
CA ALA A 280 4.08 -4.90 -9.88
C ALA A 280 3.38 -5.10 -11.23
N GLU A 281 2.35 -5.94 -11.25
CA GLU A 281 1.55 -6.20 -12.44
C GLU A 281 0.46 -5.13 -12.63
N PRO A 282 -0.07 -4.95 -13.86
CA PRO A 282 -1.19 -4.03 -14.10
C PRO A 282 -2.37 -4.33 -13.15
N GLY A 283 -2.96 -3.27 -12.59
CA GLY A 283 -4.05 -3.35 -11.61
C GLY A 283 -3.60 -3.54 -10.15
N GLN A 284 -2.35 -3.94 -9.90
CA GLN A 284 -1.81 -4.05 -8.53
C GLN A 284 -1.58 -2.68 -7.89
N LEU A 285 -1.77 -2.62 -6.57
CA LEU A 285 -1.53 -1.45 -5.75
C LEU A 285 -0.12 -1.49 -5.16
N VAL A 286 0.67 -0.46 -5.40
CA VAL A 286 1.97 -0.22 -4.77
C VAL A 286 1.86 1.01 -3.88
N TYR A 287 1.92 0.81 -2.57
CA TYR A 287 1.94 1.87 -1.58
C TYR A 287 3.38 2.13 -1.13
N ILE A 288 3.83 3.37 -1.30
CA ILE A 288 5.21 3.78 -1.07
C ILE A 288 5.22 4.96 -0.11
N GLU A 289 5.81 4.75 1.05
CA GLU A 289 6.02 5.80 2.03
C GLU A 289 7.34 6.50 1.77
N GLN A 290 7.28 7.83 1.64
CA GLN A 290 8.40 8.75 1.61
C GLN A 290 9.58 8.26 0.73
N PRO A 291 9.36 8.01 -0.57
CA PRO A 291 10.38 7.48 -1.49
C PRO A 291 11.62 8.36 -1.60
N GLU A 292 11.49 9.66 -1.32
CA GLU A 292 12.53 10.68 -1.43
C GLU A 292 13.56 10.69 -0.28
N ILE A 293 13.26 10.02 0.83
CA ILE A 293 14.11 10.14 2.02
C ILE A 293 15.48 9.54 1.71
N HIS A 294 16.52 10.31 2.03
CA HIS A 294 17.93 10.03 1.74
C HIS A 294 18.39 10.26 0.29
N LEU A 295 17.53 10.80 -0.58
CA LEU A 295 17.91 11.14 -1.95
C LEU A 295 18.32 12.61 -2.10
N HIS A 296 19.33 12.83 -2.95
CA HIS A 296 19.68 14.16 -3.42
C HIS A 296 18.51 14.77 -4.22
N PRO A 297 18.26 16.10 -4.15
CA PRO A 297 17.18 16.78 -4.88
C PRO A 297 16.99 16.36 -6.34
N ARG A 298 18.09 16.20 -7.08
CA ARG A 298 18.08 15.72 -8.47
C ARG A 298 17.44 14.33 -8.64
N ALA A 299 17.76 13.40 -7.75
CA ALA A 299 17.20 12.05 -7.77
C ALA A 299 15.73 12.06 -7.33
N GLN A 300 15.35 12.95 -6.39
CA GLN A 300 13.94 13.12 -6.01
C GLN A 300 13.07 13.56 -7.19
N ALA A 301 13.53 14.54 -7.98
CA ALA A 301 12.79 14.98 -9.16
C ALA A 301 12.71 13.86 -10.22
N ALA A 302 13.80 13.15 -10.47
CA ALA A 302 13.84 12.07 -11.45
C ALA A 302 12.99 10.83 -11.06
N LEU A 303 12.66 10.64 -9.78
CA LEU A 303 11.70 9.61 -9.37
C LEU A 303 10.30 9.80 -9.98
N ALA A 304 9.91 11.03 -10.32
CA ALA A 304 8.62 11.29 -10.96
C ALA A 304 8.47 10.50 -12.28
N GLU A 305 9.54 10.39 -13.07
CA GLU A 305 9.52 9.62 -14.32
C GLU A 305 9.31 8.12 -14.06
N VAL A 306 9.87 7.60 -12.97
CA VAL A 306 9.71 6.19 -12.56
C VAL A 306 8.26 5.91 -12.15
N PHE A 307 7.64 6.83 -11.41
CA PHE A 307 6.23 6.70 -11.03
C PHE A 307 5.30 6.83 -12.23
N ALA A 308 5.57 7.78 -13.13
CA ALA A 308 4.81 7.94 -14.37
C ALA A 308 4.91 6.70 -15.27
N TYR A 309 6.10 6.10 -15.38
CA TYR A 309 6.29 4.85 -16.10
C TYR A 309 5.42 3.72 -15.55
N ALA A 310 5.40 3.53 -14.22
CA ALA A 310 4.58 2.51 -13.57
C ALA A 310 3.08 2.77 -13.75
N ALA A 311 2.64 4.01 -13.56
CA ALA A 311 1.24 4.41 -13.74
C ALA A 311 0.75 4.18 -15.17
N ASN A 312 1.54 4.57 -16.18
CA ASN A 312 1.25 4.32 -17.60
C ASN A 312 1.20 2.83 -17.96
N ARG A 313 1.87 1.98 -17.17
CA ARG A 313 1.81 0.50 -17.30
C ARG A 313 0.58 -0.11 -16.62
N GLY A 314 -0.28 0.70 -16.01
CA GLY A 314 -1.50 0.28 -15.32
C GLY A 314 -1.31 -0.07 -13.85
N VAL A 315 -0.15 0.22 -13.25
CA VAL A 315 0.08 0.02 -11.81
C VAL A 315 -0.58 1.16 -11.03
N LYS A 316 -1.30 0.83 -9.94
CA LYS A 316 -1.90 1.82 -9.05
C LYS A 316 -0.84 2.22 -8.02
N VAL A 317 -0.29 3.43 -8.11
CA VAL A 317 0.78 3.89 -7.21
C VAL A 317 0.20 4.90 -6.21
N VAL A 318 0.38 4.64 -4.91
CA VAL A 318 0.05 5.58 -3.83
C VAL A 318 1.34 5.99 -3.15
N ILE A 319 1.62 7.29 -3.14
CA ILE A 319 2.87 7.85 -2.62
C ILE A 319 2.54 8.80 -1.47
N GLU A 320 3.17 8.59 -0.32
CA GLU A 320 3.25 9.60 0.74
C GLU A 320 4.54 10.38 0.56
N THR A 321 4.46 11.71 0.40
CA THR A 321 5.64 12.55 0.18
C THR A 321 5.49 13.91 0.84
N HIS A 322 6.61 14.47 1.27
CA HIS A 322 6.73 15.87 1.69
C HIS A 322 7.61 16.69 0.72
N SER A 323 8.02 16.11 -0.41
CA SER A 323 8.93 16.75 -1.35
C SER A 323 8.17 17.62 -2.35
N ALA A 324 8.30 18.94 -2.19
CA ALA A 324 7.84 19.90 -3.19
C ALA A 324 8.50 19.68 -4.57
N LEU A 325 9.74 19.17 -4.59
CA LEU A 325 10.44 18.85 -5.84
C LEU A 325 9.81 17.67 -6.58
N LEU A 326 9.42 16.62 -5.85
CA LEU A 326 8.75 15.48 -6.45
C LEU A 326 7.39 15.87 -7.01
N LEU A 327 6.62 16.67 -6.26
CA LEU A 327 5.32 17.19 -6.70
C LEU A 327 5.47 18.03 -7.97
N LEU A 328 6.41 18.99 -7.98
CA LEU A 328 6.66 19.83 -9.14
C LEU A 328 7.13 19.01 -10.36
N ALA A 329 7.92 17.96 -10.15
CA ALA A 329 8.35 17.07 -11.23
C ALA A 329 7.16 16.30 -11.83
N VAL A 330 6.22 15.81 -11.01
CA VAL A 330 4.98 15.18 -11.49
C VAL A 330 4.13 16.18 -12.28
N GLN A 331 3.96 17.40 -11.78
CA GLN A 331 3.24 18.47 -12.51
C GLN A 331 3.91 18.77 -13.86
N SER A 332 5.24 18.84 -13.89
CA SER A 332 6.01 19.07 -15.12
C SER A 332 5.78 17.95 -16.13
N LEU A 333 5.72 16.69 -15.71
CA LEU A 333 5.42 15.57 -16.61
C LEU A 333 4.02 15.65 -17.22
N VAL A 334 3.04 16.17 -16.48
CA VAL A 334 1.70 16.45 -17.01
C VAL A 334 1.76 17.58 -18.04
N ALA A 335 2.39 18.71 -17.69
CA ALA A 335 2.55 19.85 -18.60
C ALA A 335 3.31 19.51 -19.90
N GLU A 336 4.27 18.58 -19.81
CA GLU A 336 5.03 18.06 -20.95
C GLU A 336 4.26 17.01 -21.79
N GLY A 337 3.06 16.60 -21.36
CA GLY A 337 2.26 15.59 -22.04
C GLY A 337 2.78 14.14 -21.90
N LYS A 338 3.68 13.89 -20.94
CA LYS A 338 4.24 12.55 -20.66
C LYS A 338 3.41 11.74 -19.66
N LEU A 339 2.55 12.41 -18.91
CA LEU A 339 1.64 11.81 -17.94
C LEU A 339 0.24 12.41 -18.12
N SER A 340 -0.77 11.56 -18.27
CA SER A 340 -2.15 12.04 -18.34
C SER A 340 -2.58 12.60 -16.97
N PRO A 341 -3.20 13.80 -16.91
CA PRO A 341 -3.68 14.35 -15.64
C PRO A 341 -4.76 13.47 -14.99
N GLN A 342 -5.50 12.69 -15.78
CA GLN A 342 -6.51 11.75 -15.28
C GLN A 342 -5.90 10.56 -14.50
N LEU A 343 -4.60 10.32 -14.65
CA LEU A 343 -3.86 9.30 -13.90
C LEU A 343 -3.31 9.83 -12.56
N VAL A 344 -3.48 11.12 -12.27
CA VAL A 344 -2.91 11.78 -11.09
C VAL A 344 -4.02 12.40 -10.24
N LYS A 345 -3.96 12.13 -8.94
CA LYS A 345 -4.81 12.78 -7.95
C LYS A 345 -3.99 13.17 -6.75
N LEU A 346 -4.15 14.40 -6.28
CA LEU A 346 -3.42 14.92 -5.13
C LEU A 346 -4.34 15.00 -3.91
N HIS A 347 -3.81 14.61 -2.76
CA HIS A 347 -4.52 14.61 -1.48
C HIS A 347 -3.69 15.37 -0.43
N TRP A 348 -4.24 16.47 0.08
CA TRP A 348 -3.62 17.31 1.08
C TRP A 348 -4.22 17.06 2.46
N PHE A 349 -3.34 16.84 3.44
CA PHE A 349 -3.71 16.59 4.83
C PHE A 349 -3.34 17.82 5.67
N THR A 350 -4.34 18.61 6.06
CA THR A 350 -4.13 19.84 6.84
C THR A 350 -4.72 19.69 8.24
N ARG A 351 -3.94 20.02 9.28
CA ARG A 351 -4.45 20.03 10.65
C ARG A 351 -5.18 21.34 10.93
N LYS A 352 -6.46 21.26 11.28
CA LYS A 352 -7.25 22.42 11.75
C LYS A 352 -6.83 22.85 13.16
N GLU A 353 -7.26 24.03 13.57
CA GLU A 353 -7.02 24.56 14.92
C GLU A 353 -7.55 23.64 16.04
N ASP A 354 -8.66 22.93 15.79
CA ASP A 354 -9.23 21.96 16.73
C ASP A 354 -8.47 20.61 16.77
N GLY A 355 -7.37 20.50 16.02
CA GLY A 355 -6.53 19.31 15.93
C GLY A 355 -7.03 18.25 14.95
N ILE A 356 -8.18 18.46 14.30
CA ILE A 356 -8.74 17.51 13.33
C ILE A 356 -8.08 17.69 11.97
N THR A 357 -7.69 16.58 11.36
CA THR A 357 -7.17 16.58 9.98
C THR A 357 -8.32 16.77 8.98
N LYS A 358 -8.20 17.79 8.13
CA LYS A 358 -8.99 17.97 6.91
C LYS A 358 -8.20 17.33 5.76
N VAL A 359 -8.88 16.51 4.97
CA VAL A 359 -8.32 16.02 3.70
C VAL A 359 -8.96 16.81 2.57
N SER A 360 -8.15 17.48 1.76
CA SER A 360 -8.59 18.18 0.54
C SER A 360 -8.03 17.41 -0.65
N SER A 361 -8.85 17.10 -1.64
CA SER A 361 -8.39 16.39 -2.85
C SER A 361 -8.53 17.30 -4.05
N THR A 362 -7.58 17.21 -4.98
CA THR A 362 -7.59 18.01 -6.20
C THR A 362 -7.12 17.16 -7.38
N ASP A 363 -7.71 17.42 -8.54
CA ASP A 363 -7.26 16.86 -9.81
C ASP A 363 -6.33 17.88 -10.50
N LEU A 364 -5.40 17.39 -11.31
CA LEU A 364 -4.56 18.24 -12.14
C LEU A 364 -5.30 18.63 -13.42
N ASP A 365 -5.07 19.85 -13.89
CA ASP A 365 -5.46 20.25 -15.25
C ASP A 365 -4.42 19.84 -16.30
N ASP A 366 -4.70 20.12 -17.58
CA ASP A 366 -3.82 19.76 -18.70
C ASP A 366 -2.47 20.48 -18.68
N THR A 367 -2.30 21.53 -17.85
CA THR A 367 -1.02 22.22 -17.64
C THR A 367 -0.27 21.71 -16.42
N GLY A 368 -0.79 20.67 -15.75
CA GLY A 368 -0.24 20.18 -14.49
C GLY A 368 -0.48 21.13 -13.31
N ALA A 369 -1.27 22.18 -13.50
CA ALA A 369 -1.66 23.08 -12.43
C ALA A 369 -2.81 22.47 -11.64
N PHE A 370 -3.01 23.04 -10.45
CA PHE A 370 -4.16 22.74 -9.61
C PHE A 370 -4.67 24.04 -9.00
N GLY A 371 -5.89 24.00 -8.46
CA GLY A 371 -6.52 25.13 -7.78
C GLY A 371 -5.79 25.56 -6.50
N ASP A 372 -6.54 25.89 -5.45
CA ASP A 372 -5.94 26.49 -4.24
C ASP A 372 -4.81 25.61 -3.64
N TRP A 373 -3.59 26.16 -3.68
CA TRP A 373 -2.40 25.56 -3.10
C TRP A 373 -2.48 25.66 -1.56
N PRO A 374 -2.24 24.57 -0.80
CA PRO A 374 -2.10 24.68 0.64
C PRO A 374 -0.82 25.46 0.96
N GLU A 375 -0.94 26.65 1.57
CA GLU A 375 0.15 27.63 1.85
C GLU A 375 1.45 27.00 2.42
N ASP A 376 1.38 25.86 3.10
CA ASP A 376 2.50 25.36 3.92
C ASP A 376 3.73 24.79 3.18
N PHE A 377 3.64 24.32 1.92
CA PHE A 377 4.75 23.56 1.29
C PHE A 377 5.75 24.38 0.45
N GLY A 378 5.32 25.46 -0.20
CA GLY A 378 6.17 26.27 -1.10
C GLY A 378 6.53 27.63 -0.51
N ASP A 379 5.63 28.21 0.29
CA ASP A 379 5.73 29.59 0.75
C ASP A 379 6.89 29.81 1.70
N VAL A 380 7.23 28.81 2.51
CA VAL A 380 8.42 28.87 3.38
C VAL A 380 9.69 28.96 2.54
N SER A 381 9.84 28.16 1.48
CA SER A 381 11.05 28.22 0.64
C SER A 381 11.14 29.54 -0.12
N LEU A 382 10.05 29.96 -0.76
CA LEU A 382 9.99 31.21 -1.53
C LEU A 382 10.20 32.44 -0.65
N SER A 383 9.60 32.48 0.55
CA SER A 383 9.81 33.57 1.51
C SER A 383 11.26 33.61 2.02
N LEU A 384 11.89 32.45 2.24
CA LEU A 384 13.31 32.39 2.61
C LEU A 384 14.22 32.85 1.47
N GLU A 385 13.94 32.46 0.22
CA GLU A 385 14.68 32.93 -0.96
C GLU A 385 14.53 34.43 -1.14
N SER A 386 13.30 34.95 -1.08
CA SER A 386 13.03 36.40 -1.14
C SER A 386 13.75 37.15 -0.02
N ARG A 387 13.69 36.65 1.21
CA ARG A 387 14.41 37.23 2.36
C ARG A 387 15.91 37.27 2.13
N TYR A 388 16.50 36.21 1.58
CA TYR A 388 17.93 36.16 1.27
C TYR A 388 18.30 37.16 0.18
N LEU A 389 17.56 37.19 -0.94
CA LEU A 389 17.80 38.12 -2.04
C LEU A 389 17.74 39.57 -1.56
N ASN A 390 16.70 39.94 -0.80
CA ASN A 390 16.56 41.27 -0.21
C ASN A 390 17.74 41.63 0.71
N ALA A 391 18.19 40.69 1.56
CA ALA A 391 19.31 40.92 2.46
C ALA A 391 20.66 41.05 1.71
N ALA A 392 20.86 40.25 0.66
CA ALA A 392 22.05 40.30 -0.17
C ALA A 392 22.12 41.62 -0.96
N GLU A 393 21.00 42.02 -1.56
CA GLU A 393 20.85 43.28 -2.30
C GLU A 393 21.15 44.47 -1.38
N ALA A 394 20.51 44.57 -0.21
CA ALA A 394 20.76 45.63 0.76
C ALA A 394 22.24 45.74 1.18
N ARG A 395 22.94 44.60 1.30
CA ARG A 395 24.37 44.57 1.66
C ARG A 395 25.27 45.04 0.51
N LEU A 396 24.94 44.67 -0.72
CA LEU A 396 25.66 45.15 -1.91
C LEU A 396 25.46 46.66 -2.10
N PHE A 397 24.24 47.17 -1.90
CA PHE A 397 23.96 48.61 -1.94
C PHE A 397 24.76 49.38 -0.89
N ASN A 398 24.76 48.95 0.38
CA ASN A 398 25.52 49.62 1.44
C ASN A 398 27.04 49.60 1.20
N ASN A 399 27.59 48.54 0.60
CA ASN A 399 29.01 48.48 0.26
C ASN A 399 29.38 49.35 -0.95
N SER A 400 28.44 49.58 -1.87
CA SER A 400 28.66 50.43 -3.06
C SER A 400 28.64 51.93 -2.76
N HIS A 401 28.02 52.35 -1.66
CA HIS A 401 27.90 53.76 -1.24
C HIS A 401 28.82 54.11 -0.05
N GLY A 402 29.65 53.17 0.39
CA GLY A 402 30.57 53.31 1.52
C GLY A 402 32.05 53.47 1.15
N ASN A 403 32.39 53.68 -0.14
CA ASN A 403 33.75 53.96 -0.63
C ASN A 403 33.91 55.39 -1.10
#